data_AF-U3GVP6-F1
#
_entry.id   AF-U3GVP6-F1
#
_cell.length_a   1.000
_cell.length_b   1.000
_cell.length_c   1.000
_cell.angle_alpha   90.00
_cell.angle_beta   90.00
_cell.angle_gamma   90.00
#
_symmetry.space_group_name_H-M   'P 1'
#
loop_
_entity.id
_entity.type
_entity.pdbx_description
1 polymer ?
#
loop_
_entity_poly.entity_id
_entity_poly.type
_entity_poly.pdbx_seq_one_letter_code
_entity_poly.pdbx_strand_id
1 'polypeptide(L)' 'TRTYELQIGVRNTRAGSNDPARGNICSLRSLTVSLERHLVGPNTAVINNCRGSCTFPLFNAINHAVLLNSHIESENVD' A
#
# COMPACT_ATOMS: atom_id res chain seq x y z
N THR A 1 -4.59 34.72 0.40
CA THR A 1 -4.32 33.39 -0.17
C THR A 1 -3.51 32.47 0.76
N ARG A 2 -3.67 32.58 2.09
CA ARG A 2 -2.88 31.82 3.09
C ARG A 2 -3.65 30.64 3.72
N THR A 3 -4.75 30.22 3.09
CA THR A 3 -5.69 29.24 3.66
C THR A 3 -5.68 27.89 2.93
N TYR A 4 -5.12 27.81 1.72
CA TYR A 4 -5.06 26.56 0.95
C TYR A 4 -3.83 25.69 1.27
N GLU A 5 -2.73 26.26 1.81
CA GLU A 5 -1.52 25.49 2.11
C GLU A 5 -1.62 24.69 3.43
N LEU A 6 -2.51 25.11 4.34
CA LEU A 6 -2.71 24.40 5.61
C LEU A 6 -3.52 23.10 5.48
N GLN A 7 -4.24 22.89 4.38
CA GLN A 7 -4.99 21.64 4.16
C GLN A 7 -4.10 20.48 3.65
N ILE A 8 -2.91 20.78 3.12
CA ILE A 8 -1.99 19.75 2.61
C ILE A 8 -1.20 19.11 3.77
N GLY A 9 -1.02 19.83 4.88
CA GLY A 9 -0.20 19.38 6.02
C GLY A 9 -0.82 18.27 6.90
N VAL A 10 -2.11 17.97 6.76
CA VAL A 10 -2.84 17.10 7.73
C VAL A 10 -3.11 15.69 7.21
N ARG A 11 -2.84 15.38 5.92
CA ARG A 11 -3.08 14.04 5.35
C ARG A 11 -1.85 13.10 5.34
N ASN A 12 -0.70 13.54 5.85
CA ASN A 12 0.53 12.73 5.82
C ASN A 12 0.73 11.81 7.03
N THR A 13 -0.19 11.74 7.99
CA THR A 13 -0.05 10.86 9.17
C THR A 13 -0.48 9.41 8.95
N ARG A 14 -0.74 8.98 7.71
CA ARG A 14 -1.00 7.57 7.36
C ARG A 14 -0.01 6.96 6.37
N ALA A 15 1.11 7.62 6.09
CA ALA A 15 2.23 6.95 5.44
C ALA A 15 2.86 6.01 6.48
N GLY A 16 2.41 4.75 6.48
CA GLY A 16 2.95 3.71 7.33
C GLY A 16 4.46 3.69 7.23
N SER A 17 5.11 3.61 8.40
CA SER A 17 6.56 3.55 8.58
C SER A 17 7.26 2.81 7.43
N ASN A 18 8.19 3.49 6.76
CA ASN A 18 9.15 2.89 5.82
C ASN A 18 10.19 2.06 6.58
N ASP A 19 9.74 1.21 7.50
CA ASP A 19 10.59 0.22 8.15
C ASP A 19 10.86 -0.90 7.14
N PRO A 20 12.13 -1.16 6.77
CA PRO A 20 12.47 -2.24 5.86
C PRO A 20 12.01 -3.62 6.38
N ALA A 21 11.86 -3.80 7.70
CA ALA A 21 11.28 -5.02 8.28
C ALA A 21 9.79 -5.20 7.96
N ARG A 22 9.06 -4.10 7.72
CA ARG A 22 7.67 -4.11 7.21
C ARG A 22 7.59 -4.06 5.69
N GLY A 23 8.72 -4.09 4.98
CA GLY A 23 8.78 -4.03 3.51
C GLY A 23 7.90 -5.08 2.84
N ASN A 24 7.78 -6.25 3.47
CA ASN A 24 7.05 -7.40 2.94
C ASN A 24 5.59 -7.51 3.40
N ILE A 25 5.11 -6.71 4.35
CA ILE A 25 3.71 -6.79 4.81
C ILE A 25 2.82 -5.97 3.87
N CYS A 26 1.65 -6.51 3.51
CA CYS A 26 0.67 -5.83 2.67
C CYS A 26 0.32 -4.44 3.23
N SER A 27 0.73 -3.40 2.50
CA SER A 27 0.46 -2.02 2.88
C SER A 27 0.29 -1.14 1.64
N LEU A 28 -0.29 0.05 1.83
CA LEU A 28 -0.28 1.07 0.79
C LEU A 28 1.16 1.50 0.51
N ARG A 29 1.55 1.50 -0.77
CA ARG A 29 2.85 1.96 -1.27
C ARG A 29 2.61 2.95 -2.40
N SER A 30 3.47 3.94 -2.52
CA SER A 30 3.49 4.86 -3.65
C SER A 30 4.44 4.34 -4.72
N LEU A 31 4.00 4.41 -5.97
CA LEU A 31 4.81 4.11 -7.14
C LEU A 31 4.72 5.29 -8.10
N THR A 32 5.83 5.98 -8.32
CA THR A 32 5.93 6.99 -9.37
C THR A 32 6.08 6.29 -10.71
N VAL A 33 5.20 6.60 -11.66
CA VAL A 33 5.22 6.07 -13.02
C VAL A 33 5.45 7.18 -14.04
N SER A 34 6.10 6.86 -15.16
CA SER A 34 6.20 7.75 -16.32
C SER A 34 5.02 7.55 -17.27
N LEU A 35 4.43 8.65 -17.68
CA LEU A 35 3.32 8.76 -18.64
C LEU A 35 3.79 9.31 -19.99
N GLU A 36 5.09 9.58 -20.16
CA GLU A 36 5.67 10.19 -21.36
C GLU A 36 5.34 9.40 -22.65
N ARG A 37 5.24 8.07 -22.55
CA ARG A 37 4.84 7.20 -23.68
C ARG A 37 3.40 7.41 -24.14
N HIS A 38 2.55 7.97 -23.29
CA HIS A 38 1.13 8.16 -23.57
C HIS A 38 0.80 9.58 -24.04
N LEU A 39 1.80 10.48 -24.10
CA LEU A 39 1.67 11.88 -24.53
C LEU A 39 0.55 12.66 -23.80
N VAL A 40 0.16 12.19 -22.61
CA VAL A 40 -0.80 12.86 -21.72
C VAL A 40 -0.02 13.53 -20.61
N GLY A 41 -0.26 14.82 -20.38
CA GLY A 41 0.26 15.50 -19.20
C GLY A 41 -0.51 15.08 -17.94
N PRO A 42 0.12 15.06 -16.75
CA PRO A 42 1.54 15.26 -16.44
C PRO A 42 2.42 14.07 -16.87
N ASN A 43 3.72 14.31 -17.15
CA ASN A 43 4.68 13.28 -17.60
C ASN A 43 4.93 12.17 -16.57
N THR A 44 4.62 12.42 -15.31
CA THR A 44 4.72 11.42 -14.24
C THR A 44 3.50 11.50 -13.34
N ALA A 45 3.07 10.37 -12.83
CA ALA A 45 2.01 10.29 -11.82
C ALA A 45 2.45 9.41 -10.65
N VAL A 46 1.96 9.73 -9.46
CA VAL A 46 2.10 8.86 -8.29
C VAL A 46 0.86 7.99 -8.19
N ILE A 47 1.06 6.69 -8.35
CA ILE A 47 0.01 5.68 -8.18
C ILE A 47 0.20 5.05 -6.81
N ASN A 48 -0.83 5.08 -5.97
CA ASN A 48 -0.83 4.38 -4.71
C ASN A 48 -1.43 2.98 -4.92
N ASN A 49 -0.67 1.93 -4.63
CA ASN A 49 -1.13 0.55 -4.71
C ASN A 49 -0.85 -0.20 -3.41
N CYS A 50 -1.65 -1.22 -3.12
CA CYS A 50 -1.35 -2.15 -2.05
C CYS A 50 -0.28 -3.13 -2.53
N ARG A 51 0.81 -3.29 -1.78
CA ARG A 51 1.91 -4.22 -2.07
C ARG A 51 2.39 -4.91 -0.79
N GLY A 52 2.87 -6.14 -0.95
CA GLY A 52 3.36 -7.00 0.13
C GLY A 52 2.53 -8.27 0.25
N SER A 53 2.92 -9.14 1.17
CA SER A 53 2.24 -10.38 1.53
C SER A 53 1.22 -10.14 2.64
N CYS A 54 0.08 -10.80 2.54
CA CYS A 54 -0.90 -10.91 3.61
C CYS A 54 -0.48 -12.11 4.47
N THR A 55 0.25 -11.87 5.56
CA THR A 55 0.69 -12.91 6.50
C THR A 55 0.06 -12.69 7.86
N PHE A 56 -0.09 -13.75 8.65
CA PHE A 56 -0.62 -13.63 10.00
C PHE A 56 0.32 -12.82 10.91
N PRO A 57 -0.19 -11.91 11.76
CA PRO A 57 -1.59 -11.56 11.96
C PRO A 57 -2.14 -10.62 10.88
N LEU A 58 -3.28 -10.99 10.29
CA LEU A 58 -3.94 -10.17 9.28
C LEU A 58 -4.58 -8.93 9.91
N PHE A 59 -4.27 -7.75 9.38
CA PHE A 59 -4.86 -6.50 9.86
C PHE A 59 -6.25 -6.27 9.26
N ASN A 60 -7.27 -6.09 10.11
CA ASN A 60 -8.66 -5.84 9.70
C ASN A 60 -9.24 -6.90 8.74
N ALA A 61 -8.93 -8.18 8.98
CA ALA A 61 -9.42 -9.27 8.16
C ALA A 61 -10.82 -9.75 8.60
N ILE A 62 -11.61 -10.16 7.62
CA ILE A 62 -12.85 -10.92 7.84
C ILE A 62 -12.54 -12.41 7.95
N ASN A 63 -13.47 -13.18 8.52
CA ASN A 63 -13.32 -14.64 8.71
C ASN A 63 -12.90 -15.37 7.43
N HIS A 64 -13.43 -14.98 6.27
CA HIS A 64 -13.05 -15.57 4.99
C HIS A 64 -11.54 -15.42 4.68
N ALA A 65 -10.97 -14.25 4.96
CA ALA A 65 -9.54 -14.01 4.74
C ALA A 65 -8.68 -14.80 5.74
N VAL A 66 -9.14 -14.97 6.98
CA VAL A 66 -8.47 -15.81 7.98
C VAL A 66 -8.46 -17.28 7.55
N LEU A 67 -9.61 -17.81 7.13
CA LEU A 67 -9.73 -19.21 6.67
C LEU A 67 -8.86 -19.47 5.43
N LEU A 68 -8.88 -18.57 4.45
CA LEU A 68 -8.05 -18.68 3.25
C LEU A 68 -6.56 -18.66 3.59
N ASN A 69 -6.13 -17.76 4.47
CA ASN A 69 -4.73 -17.68 4.87
C ASN A 69 -4.27 -18.95 5.61
N SER A 70 -5.11 -19.51 6.48
CA SER A 70 -4.83 -20.78 7.16
C SER A 70 -4.67 -21.95 6.18
N HIS A 71 -5.49 -22.01 5.12
CA HIS A 71 -5.38 -23.05 4.10
C HIS A 71 -4.07 -22.93 3.33
N ILE A 72 -3.74 -21.72 2.84
CA ILE A 72 -2.48 -21.47 2.13
C ILE A 72 -1.29 -21.80 3.02
N GLU A 73 -1.30 -21.40 4.29
CA GLU A 73 -0.22 -21.75 5.23
C GLU A 73 -0.08 -23.26 5.42
N SER A 74 -1.18 -24.02 5.48
CA SER A 74 -1.11 -25.49 5.59
C SER A 74 -0.55 -26.17 4.33
N GLU A 75 -0.82 -25.63 3.14
CA GLU A 75 -0.29 -26.16 1.87
C GLU A 75 1.19 -25.85 1.66
N ASN A 76 1.72 -24.81 2.32
CA ASN A 76 3.14 -24.43 2.25
C ASN A 76 4.03 -25.19 3.27
N VAL A 77 3.45 -26.11 4.05
CA VAL A 77 4.16 -26.90 5.08
C VAL A 77 4.55 -28.31 4.59
N ASP A 78 4.27 -28.64 3.33
CA ASP A 78 4.69 -29.88 2.66
C ASP A 78 6.08 -29.78 1.99
#